data_AF-A0AA97GCA2-F1
#
_entry.id   AF-A0AA97GCA2-F1
#
_cell.length_a   1.000
_cell.length_b   1.000
_cell.length_c   1.000
_cell.angle_alpha   90.00
_cell.angle_beta   90.00
_cell.angle_gamma   90.00
#
_symmetry.space_group_name_H-M   'P 1'
#
loop_
_entity.id
_entity.type
_entity.pdbx_description
1 polymer ?
#
loop_
_entity_poly.entity_id
_entity_poly.type
_entity_poly.pdbx_seq_one_letter_code
_entity_poly.pdbx_strand_id
1 'polypeptide(L)'
;MSNRENPIVVELCNELEEKLKKSGVLQKVFFTHCFYYPHNKENEESLKSYLNRNKLSKLSKQKDPDKISLFLYFFDNHFDKKSNKHEEDEKNAAFDFYVELSSRVTTIELDPNLGCNLSALKSIYSLFQRLRDICHSYGKSCIQFQKSSNQFLTKHIRPFTTKWHPQIESDNYDHTAFRKELNELQARSTEYMETLENMIWQK
;
A
#
# COMPACT_ATOMS: atom_id res chain seq x y z
N MET A 1 -8.97 -50.42 14.72
CA MET A 1 -9.58 -49.38 15.59
C MET A 1 -9.95 -48.20 14.70
N SER A 2 -11.23 -47.80 14.71
CA SER A 2 -11.79 -46.82 13.77
C SER A 2 -11.19 -45.43 13.99
N ASN A 3 -10.45 -44.92 12.99
CA ASN A 3 -9.89 -43.56 12.93
C ASN A 3 -11.02 -42.53 12.80
N ARG A 4 -11.69 -42.21 13.91
CA ARG A 4 -12.64 -41.09 13.94
C ARG A 4 -11.86 -39.80 13.67
N GLU A 5 -12.10 -39.20 12.51
CA GLU A 5 -11.62 -37.86 12.14
C GLU A 5 -12.01 -36.90 13.27
N ASN A 6 -11.06 -36.09 13.74
CA ASN A 6 -11.38 -35.04 14.70
C ASN A 6 -12.42 -34.10 14.06
N PRO A 7 -13.60 -33.88 14.66
CA PRO A 7 -14.69 -33.09 14.06
C PRO A 7 -14.25 -31.69 13.60
N ILE A 8 -13.33 -31.08 14.35
CA ILE A 8 -12.76 -29.75 14.06
C ILE A 8 -11.97 -29.76 12.75
N VAL A 9 -11.29 -30.87 12.46
CA VAL A 9 -10.48 -31.03 11.23
C VAL A 9 -11.38 -31.17 10.01
N VAL A 10 -12.56 -31.80 10.15
CA VAL A 10 -13.52 -31.94 9.06
C VAL A 10 -14.13 -30.59 8.69
N GLU A 11 -14.45 -29.77 9.69
CA GLU A 11 -15.03 -28.45 9.52
C GLU A 11 -14.07 -27.48 8.79
N LEU A 12 -12.80 -27.43 9.21
CA LEU A 12 -11.75 -26.60 8.60
C LEU A 12 -11.46 -26.98 7.13
N CYS A 13 -11.46 -28.28 6.81
CA CYS A 13 -11.23 -28.75 5.45
C CYS A 13 -12.36 -28.32 4.50
N ASN A 14 -13.62 -28.38 4.94
CA ASN A 14 -14.77 -27.95 4.15
C ASN A 14 -14.74 -26.45 3.86
N GLU A 15 -14.29 -25.64 4.83
CA GLU A 15 -14.16 -24.19 4.65
C GLU A 15 -13.08 -23.81 3.63
N LEU A 16 -11.94 -24.51 3.64
CA LEU A 16 -10.85 -24.32 2.68
C LEU A 16 -11.26 -24.71 1.25
N GLU A 17 -12.00 -25.80 1.09
CA GLU A 17 -12.50 -26.21 -0.23
C GLU A 17 -13.51 -25.21 -0.80
N GLU A 18 -14.39 -24.65 0.03
CA GLU A 18 -15.35 -23.61 -0.38
C GLU A 18 -14.64 -22.32 -0.82
N LYS A 19 -13.60 -21.90 -0.08
CA LYS A 19 -12.80 -20.71 -0.43
C LYS A 19 -12.04 -20.90 -1.75
N LEU A 20 -11.44 -22.08 -1.95
CA LEU A 20 -10.73 -22.40 -3.19
C LEU A 20 -11.67 -22.43 -4.40
N LYS A 21 -12.87 -23.03 -4.26
CA LYS A 21 -13.89 -23.05 -5.32
C LYS A 21 -14.38 -21.65 -5.68
N LYS A 22 -14.62 -20.78 -4.70
CA LYS A 22 -15.07 -19.39 -4.91
C LYS A 22 -14.01 -18.52 -5.60
N SER A 23 -12.73 -18.77 -5.34
CA SER A 23 -11.64 -18.03 -5.96
C SER A 23 -11.35 -18.42 -7.42
N GLY A 24 -11.97 -19.50 -7.93
CA GLY A 24 -11.74 -20.00 -9.29
C GLY A 24 -10.33 -20.57 -9.52
N VAL A 25 -9.53 -20.70 -8.48
CA VAL A 25 -8.15 -21.21 -8.56
C VAL A 25 -8.17 -22.73 -8.44
N LEU A 26 -7.77 -23.41 -9.51
CA LEU A 26 -7.51 -24.85 -9.46
C LEU A 26 -6.45 -25.12 -8.38
N GLN A 27 -6.72 -26.04 -7.45
CA GLN A 27 -5.77 -26.45 -6.39
C GLN A 27 -4.35 -26.68 -6.93
N LYS A 28 -4.25 -27.22 -8.16
CA LYS A 28 -2.99 -27.40 -8.88
C LYS A 28 -2.23 -26.09 -9.12
N VAL A 29 -2.89 -25.02 -9.53
CA VAL A 29 -2.31 -23.69 -9.80
C VAL A 29 -1.90 -22.99 -8.51
N PHE A 30 -2.69 -23.14 -7.44
CA PHE A 30 -2.36 -22.64 -6.11
C PHE A 30 -1.09 -23.28 -5.54
N PHE A 31 -0.96 -24.61 -5.68
CA PHE A 31 0.25 -25.35 -5.32
C PHE A 31 1.45 -24.94 -6.19
N THR A 32 1.27 -24.76 -7.50
CA THR A 32 2.36 -24.30 -8.38
C THR A 32 2.83 -22.91 -7.98
N HIS A 33 1.94 -21.95 -7.72
CA HIS A 33 2.36 -20.58 -7.42
C HIS A 33 2.97 -20.39 -6.04
N CYS A 34 2.45 -21.06 -5.00
CA CYS A 34 2.94 -20.90 -3.64
C CYS A 34 4.27 -21.63 -3.40
N PHE A 35 4.57 -22.69 -4.15
CA PHE A 35 5.84 -23.42 -4.03
C PHE A 35 6.91 -23.03 -5.08
N TYR A 36 6.56 -22.54 -6.27
CA TYR A 36 7.54 -22.33 -7.36
C TYR A 36 8.02 -20.89 -7.61
N TYR A 37 7.46 -19.86 -6.98
CA TYR A 37 7.77 -18.48 -7.38
C TYR A 37 8.63 -17.66 -6.40
N PRO A 38 9.66 -18.26 -5.76
CA PRO A 38 10.91 -17.53 -5.72
C PRO A 38 12.14 -18.44 -5.75
N HIS A 39 12.39 -19.21 -6.81
CA HIS A 39 13.78 -19.52 -7.19
C HIS A 39 13.92 -19.55 -8.70
N ASN A 40 14.96 -18.88 -9.18
CA ASN A 40 15.31 -18.66 -10.58
C ASN A 40 15.17 -19.92 -11.47
N LYS A 41 14.88 -19.65 -12.74
CA LYS A 41 14.62 -20.54 -13.88
C LYS A 41 15.68 -21.60 -14.25
N GLU A 42 16.62 -21.97 -13.38
CA GLU A 42 17.84 -22.64 -13.87
C GLU A 42 17.94 -24.17 -13.78
N ASN A 43 16.97 -24.94 -13.28
CA ASN A 43 17.10 -26.42 -13.37
C ASN A 43 15.77 -27.19 -13.43
N GLU A 44 15.25 -27.39 -14.65
CA GLU A 44 14.13 -28.31 -14.93
C GLU A 44 14.47 -29.79 -14.75
N GLU A 45 15.76 -30.17 -14.78
CA GLU A 45 16.19 -31.57 -14.75
C GLU A 45 16.18 -32.17 -13.33
N SER A 46 16.55 -31.37 -12.32
CA SER A 46 16.38 -31.72 -10.90
C SER A 46 14.91 -31.85 -10.48
N LEU A 47 14.03 -31.16 -11.22
CA LEU A 47 12.58 -31.04 -11.01
C LEU A 47 11.83 -32.35 -11.37
N LYS A 48 12.23 -33.01 -12.47
CA LYS A 48 11.73 -34.33 -12.88
C LYS A 48 12.09 -35.44 -11.89
N SER A 49 13.21 -35.30 -11.18
CA SER A 49 13.63 -36.22 -10.10
C SER A 49 12.76 -36.07 -8.83
N TYR A 50 12.38 -34.85 -8.46
CA TYR A 50 11.55 -34.54 -7.29
C TYR A 50 10.05 -34.85 -7.49
N LEU A 51 9.51 -34.56 -8.67
CA LEU A 51 8.10 -34.84 -9.01
C LEU A 51 7.81 -36.33 -9.26
N ASN A 52 8.81 -37.14 -9.63
CA ASN A 52 8.62 -38.58 -9.94
C ASN A 52 8.46 -39.50 -8.73
N ARG A 53 8.24 -38.99 -7.53
CA ARG A 53 7.83 -39.84 -6.41
C ARG A 53 6.33 -39.77 -6.25
N ASN A 54 5.67 -40.81 -6.76
CA ASN A 54 4.33 -41.34 -6.45
C ASN A 54 3.92 -41.28 -4.95
N LYS A 55 3.95 -40.09 -4.32
CA LYS A 55 3.81 -39.88 -2.86
C LYS A 55 2.78 -38.81 -2.48
N LEU A 56 2.49 -37.82 -3.33
CA LEU A 56 1.45 -36.82 -3.06
C LEU A 56 0.03 -37.42 -3.02
N SER A 57 -0.26 -38.43 -3.84
CA SER A 57 -1.54 -39.15 -3.80
C SER A 57 -1.69 -40.09 -2.59
N LYS A 58 -0.60 -40.36 -1.86
CA LYS A 58 -0.61 -41.19 -0.64
C LYS A 58 -0.73 -40.37 0.65
N LEU A 59 -0.38 -39.09 0.61
CA LEU A 59 -0.34 -38.19 1.78
C LEU A 59 -1.72 -37.68 2.21
N SER A 60 -2.69 -37.56 1.28
CA SER A 60 -4.07 -37.19 1.61
C SER A 60 -4.85 -38.29 2.33
N LYS A 61 -4.35 -39.53 2.36
CA LYS A 61 -5.02 -40.67 3.02
C LYS A 61 -4.58 -40.89 4.47
N GLN A 62 -3.59 -40.14 4.96
CA GLN A 62 -3.10 -40.22 6.34
C GLN A 62 -3.48 -38.93 7.08
N LYS A 63 -4.47 -39.01 7.97
CA LYS A 63 -4.80 -37.99 8.97
C LYS A 63 -3.65 -37.85 9.96
N ASP A 64 -2.58 -37.23 9.53
CA ASP A 64 -1.33 -37.11 10.28
C ASP A 64 -1.22 -35.65 10.74
N PRO A 65 -1.45 -35.36 12.03
CA PRO A 65 -1.49 -34.01 12.57
C PRO A 65 -0.24 -33.17 12.21
N ASP A 66 0.91 -33.83 12.06
CA ASP A 66 2.20 -33.23 11.74
C ASP A 66 2.30 -32.65 10.32
N LYS A 67 1.43 -33.09 9.39
CA LYS A 67 1.39 -32.55 8.02
C LYS A 67 0.48 -31.35 7.91
N ILE A 68 -0.59 -31.32 8.70
CA ILE A 68 -1.49 -30.15 8.82
C ILE A 68 -0.77 -29.00 9.52
N SER A 69 0.06 -29.28 10.55
CA SER A 69 0.88 -28.26 11.21
C SER A 69 1.96 -27.66 10.28
N LEU A 70 2.56 -28.45 9.38
CA LEU A 70 3.44 -27.95 8.33
C LEU A 70 2.73 -27.03 7.33
N PHE A 71 1.45 -27.25 7.03
CA PHE A 71 0.64 -26.35 6.20
C PHE A 71 0.25 -25.05 6.94
N LEU A 72 -0.12 -25.13 8.21
CA LEU A 72 -0.41 -23.94 9.04
C LEU A 72 0.86 -23.07 9.23
N TYR A 73 2.01 -23.68 9.51
CA TYR A 73 3.31 -22.99 9.56
C TYR A 73 3.68 -22.33 8.23
N PHE A 74 3.35 -22.98 7.10
CA PHE A 74 3.59 -22.44 5.77
C PHE A 74 2.72 -21.20 5.50
N PHE A 75 1.43 -21.19 5.85
CA PHE A 75 0.57 -20.02 5.66
C PHE A 75 0.87 -18.85 6.61
N ASP A 76 1.16 -19.12 7.88
CA ASP A 76 1.56 -18.09 8.85
C ASP A 76 2.88 -17.40 8.45
N ASN A 77 3.83 -18.14 7.84
CA ASN A 77 5.12 -17.57 7.42
C ASN A 77 5.13 -17.03 5.99
N HIS A 78 4.25 -17.49 5.10
CA HIS A 78 4.25 -17.05 3.69
C HIS A 78 3.13 -16.06 3.31
N PHE A 79 2.05 -15.92 4.09
CA PHE A 79 0.95 -15.02 3.77
C PHE A 79 0.62 -13.95 4.83
N ASP A 80 1.11 -14.05 6.08
CA ASP A 80 0.63 -13.15 7.16
C ASP A 80 1.72 -12.51 8.06
N LYS A 81 2.66 -11.81 7.42
CA LYS A 81 3.53 -10.82 8.12
C LYS A 81 4.04 -9.71 7.22
N LYS A 82 4.14 -9.98 5.92
CA LYS A 82 4.60 -9.01 4.91
C LYS A 82 3.44 -8.20 4.31
N SER A 83 2.25 -8.78 4.13
CA SER A 83 1.03 -8.05 3.71
C SER A 83 0.62 -7.00 4.73
N ASN A 84 0.58 -7.41 6.01
CA ASN A 84 0.25 -6.53 7.13
C ASN A 84 1.27 -5.38 7.25
N LYS A 85 2.57 -5.68 7.08
CA LYS A 85 3.60 -4.63 7.03
C LYS A 85 3.43 -3.67 5.85
N HIS A 86 3.12 -4.16 4.64
CA HIS A 86 2.92 -3.29 3.49
C HIS A 86 1.70 -2.37 3.68
N GLU A 87 0.61 -2.92 4.20
CA GLU A 87 -0.60 -2.15 4.53
C GLU A 87 -0.33 -1.12 5.64
N GLU A 88 0.39 -1.51 6.67
CA GLU A 88 0.80 -0.64 7.77
C GLU A 88 1.77 0.45 7.29
N ASP A 89 2.72 0.13 6.40
CA ASP A 89 3.62 1.09 5.77
C ASP A 89 2.86 2.08 4.86
N GLU A 90 1.82 1.64 4.13
CA GLU A 90 0.92 2.54 3.35
C GLU A 90 0.17 3.50 4.29
N LYS A 91 -0.42 2.98 5.37
CA LYS A 91 -1.16 3.76 6.37
C LYS A 91 -0.26 4.78 7.06
N ASN A 92 0.93 4.36 7.45
CA ASN A 92 1.91 5.23 8.10
C ASN A 92 2.45 6.30 7.13
N ALA A 93 2.74 5.96 5.88
CA ALA A 93 3.13 6.95 4.88
C ALA A 93 2.03 7.98 4.60
N ALA A 94 0.76 7.53 4.53
CA ALA A 94 -0.39 8.41 4.40
C ALA A 94 -0.56 9.32 5.63
N PHE A 95 -0.38 8.79 6.83
CA PHE A 95 -0.43 9.55 8.07
C PHE A 95 0.68 10.62 8.14
N ASP A 96 1.92 10.27 7.80
CA ASP A 96 3.03 11.23 7.76
C ASP A 96 2.73 12.41 6.83
N PHE A 97 2.20 12.13 5.64
CA PHE A 97 1.85 13.19 4.70
C PHE A 97 0.61 13.97 5.11
N TYR A 98 -0.35 13.32 5.76
CA TYR A 98 -1.52 13.97 6.36
C TYR A 98 -1.09 15.00 7.42
N VAL A 99 -0.16 14.64 8.31
CA VAL A 99 0.39 15.55 9.33
C VAL A 99 1.05 16.77 8.66
N GLU A 100 1.82 16.54 7.61
CA GLU A 100 2.41 17.63 6.82
C GLU A 100 1.35 18.56 6.24
N LEU A 101 0.30 18.02 5.60
CA LEU A 101 -0.76 18.84 5.01
C LEU A 101 -1.57 19.58 6.06
N SER A 102 -1.94 18.93 7.17
CA SER A 102 -2.79 19.49 8.24
C SER A 102 -2.19 20.69 8.97
N SER A 103 -0.86 20.80 8.99
CA SER A 103 -0.12 21.83 9.71
C SER A 103 0.36 22.98 8.82
N ARG A 104 0.13 22.88 7.50
CA ARG A 104 0.67 23.83 6.52
C ARG A 104 -0.40 24.79 6.00
N VAL A 105 0.09 25.86 5.39
CA VAL A 105 -0.74 26.83 4.64
C VAL A 105 -1.52 26.21 3.49
N THR A 106 -1.22 24.96 3.11
CA THR A 106 -2.04 24.21 2.16
C THR A 106 -3.42 23.86 2.71
N THR A 107 -3.68 23.91 4.01
CA THR A 107 -5.00 23.57 4.59
C THR A 107 -5.42 24.57 5.66
N ILE A 108 -4.46 25.24 6.29
CA ILE A 108 -4.70 26.34 7.22
C ILE A 108 -4.82 27.64 6.44
N GLU A 109 -5.97 28.30 6.57
CA GLU A 109 -6.23 29.60 5.95
C GLU A 109 -5.18 30.63 6.40
N LEU A 110 -4.66 31.39 5.43
CA LEU A 110 -3.73 32.46 5.71
C LEU A 110 -4.51 33.77 5.75
N ASP A 111 -4.50 34.44 6.91
CA ASP A 111 -5.19 35.72 7.11
C ASP A 111 -4.94 36.67 5.91
N PRO A 112 -5.99 37.29 5.33
CA PRO A 112 -5.85 38.13 4.14
C PRO A 112 -4.92 39.33 4.32
N ASN A 113 -4.81 39.85 5.55
CA ASN A 113 -4.04 41.03 5.89
C ASN A 113 -2.66 40.69 6.50
N LEU A 114 -2.39 39.41 6.78
CA LEU A 114 -1.15 38.95 7.40
C LEU A 114 -0.48 37.84 6.57
N GLY A 115 0.77 37.53 6.94
CA GLY A 115 1.54 36.44 6.34
C GLY A 115 2.25 36.78 5.03
N CYS A 116 3.34 36.07 4.76
CA CYS A 116 4.21 36.29 3.62
C CYS A 116 3.93 35.26 2.52
N ASN A 117 3.55 35.73 1.31
CA ASN A 117 3.25 34.86 0.17
C ASN A 117 4.46 34.05 -0.28
N LEU A 118 5.66 34.63 -0.22
CA LEU A 118 6.91 33.91 -0.52
C LEU A 118 7.13 32.75 0.45
N SER A 119 6.92 32.96 1.75
CA SER A 119 7.03 31.91 2.76
C SER A 119 5.95 30.84 2.58
N ALA A 120 4.72 31.24 2.24
CA ALA A 120 3.64 30.31 1.92
C ALA A 120 4.01 29.43 0.71
N LEU A 121 4.48 30.05 -0.38
CA LEU A 121 4.90 29.36 -1.58
C LEU A 121 6.06 28.38 -1.32
N LYS A 122 7.05 28.79 -0.53
CA LYS A 122 8.15 27.90 -0.10
C LYS A 122 7.65 26.71 0.71
N SER A 123 6.71 26.93 1.65
CA SER A 123 6.09 25.85 2.43
C SER A 123 5.37 24.86 1.52
N ILE A 124 4.57 25.34 0.56
CA ILE A 124 3.86 24.51 -0.41
C ILE A 124 4.84 23.72 -1.28
N TYR A 125 5.87 24.36 -1.83
CA TYR A 125 6.87 23.70 -2.66
C TYR A 125 7.63 22.59 -1.91
N SER A 126 7.88 22.77 -0.61
CA SER A 126 8.59 21.76 0.20
C SER A 126 7.85 20.41 0.32
N LEU A 127 6.55 20.35 -0.01
CA LEU A 127 5.79 19.09 -0.05
C LEU A 127 6.35 18.08 -1.06
N PHE A 128 6.94 18.54 -2.17
CA PHE A 128 7.62 17.63 -3.10
C PHE A 128 8.79 16.90 -2.44
N GLN A 129 9.56 17.61 -1.61
CA GLN A 129 10.66 16.98 -0.89
C GLN A 129 10.13 16.05 0.19
N ARG A 130 9.13 16.47 0.98
CA ARG A 130 8.54 15.60 2.01
C ARG A 130 7.93 14.34 1.45
N LEU A 131 7.23 14.40 0.32
CA LEU A 131 6.72 13.19 -0.33
C LEU A 131 7.85 12.23 -0.71
N ARG A 132 8.96 12.74 -1.25
CA ARG A 132 10.12 11.91 -1.59
C ARG A 132 10.75 11.28 -0.36
N ASP A 133 10.89 12.03 0.73
CA ASP A 133 11.47 11.53 1.98
C ASP A 133 10.60 10.44 2.60
N ILE A 134 9.28 10.62 2.62
CA ILE A 134 8.32 9.59 3.05
C ILE A 134 8.45 8.35 2.17
N CYS A 135 8.40 8.51 0.84
CA CYS A 135 8.54 7.37 -0.09
C CYS A 135 9.88 6.65 0.03
N HIS A 136 10.97 7.34 0.35
CA HIS A 136 12.27 6.72 0.61
C HIS A 136 12.30 5.97 1.95
N SER A 137 11.58 6.45 2.96
CA SER A 137 11.51 5.84 4.29
C SER A 137 10.74 4.52 4.27
N TYR A 138 9.60 4.47 3.58
CA TYR A 138 8.75 3.27 3.47
C TYR A 138 9.06 2.41 2.23
N GLY A 139 9.78 2.97 1.25
CA GLY A 139 10.22 2.25 0.05
C GLY A 139 9.06 1.77 -0.82
N LYS A 140 9.20 0.56 -1.39
CA LYS A 140 8.18 -0.02 -2.29
C LYS A 140 6.88 -0.39 -1.57
N SER A 141 6.85 -0.34 -0.24
CA SER A 141 5.68 -0.69 0.54
C SER A 141 4.55 0.33 0.42
N CYS A 142 4.84 1.60 0.17
CA CYS A 142 3.85 2.69 0.14
C CYS A 142 3.45 3.10 -1.29
N ILE A 143 3.36 2.15 -2.23
CA ILE A 143 3.22 2.45 -3.66
C ILE A 143 1.85 3.06 -4.02
N GLN A 144 0.78 2.71 -3.30
CA GLN A 144 -0.55 3.26 -3.52
C GLN A 144 -0.62 4.70 -3.01
N PHE A 145 -0.13 4.95 -1.79
CA PHE A 145 0.08 6.28 -1.24
C PHE A 145 0.92 7.15 -2.19
N GLN A 146 2.07 6.62 -2.65
CA GLN A 146 2.97 7.34 -3.55
C GLN A 146 2.26 7.75 -4.85
N LYS A 147 1.51 6.85 -5.47
CA LYS A 147 0.76 7.13 -6.72
C LYS A 147 -0.29 8.22 -6.49
N SER A 148 -1.09 8.08 -5.43
CA SER A 148 -2.12 9.05 -5.05
C SER A 148 -1.52 10.44 -4.80
N SER A 149 -0.47 10.51 -3.97
CA SER A 149 0.18 11.77 -3.60
C SER A 149 0.86 12.44 -4.79
N ASN A 150 1.53 11.67 -5.66
CA ASN A 150 2.13 12.23 -6.87
C ASN A 150 1.07 12.81 -7.81
N GLN A 151 -0.09 12.17 -7.93
CA GLN A 151 -1.19 12.68 -8.74
C GLN A 151 -1.72 14.00 -8.17
N PHE A 152 -1.93 14.08 -6.86
CA PHE A 152 -2.33 15.32 -6.18
C PHE A 152 -1.31 16.44 -6.40
N LEU A 153 -0.02 16.19 -6.11
CA LEU A 153 1.05 17.17 -6.28
C LEU A 153 1.17 17.63 -7.74
N THR A 154 1.06 16.72 -8.71
CA THR A 154 1.20 17.05 -10.12
C THR A 154 0.02 17.85 -10.65
N LYS A 155 -1.20 17.55 -10.19
CA LYS A 155 -2.43 18.19 -10.67
C LYS A 155 -2.70 19.54 -10.01
N HIS A 156 -2.36 19.69 -8.74
CA HIS A 156 -2.75 20.87 -7.94
C HIS A 156 -1.56 21.72 -7.52
N ILE A 157 -0.54 21.12 -6.90
CA ILE A 157 0.59 21.87 -6.35
C ILE A 157 1.55 22.37 -7.44
N ARG A 158 1.85 21.52 -8.45
CA ARG A 158 2.78 21.86 -9.52
C ARG A 158 2.32 23.07 -10.34
N PRO A 159 1.08 23.15 -10.85
CA PRO A 159 0.64 24.32 -11.62
C PRO A 159 0.69 25.61 -10.80
N PHE A 160 0.29 25.54 -9.52
CA PHE A 160 0.35 26.68 -8.60
C PHE A 160 1.80 27.17 -8.42
N THR A 161 2.71 26.27 -8.05
CA THR A 161 4.12 26.62 -7.84
C THR A 161 4.80 27.13 -9.11
N THR A 162 4.60 26.46 -10.26
CA THR A 162 5.16 26.88 -11.55
C THR A 162 4.71 28.29 -11.95
N LYS A 163 3.43 28.63 -11.70
CA LYS A 163 2.90 29.96 -12.01
C LYS A 163 3.52 31.04 -11.12
N TRP A 164 3.55 30.80 -9.81
CA TRP A 164 3.81 31.85 -8.83
C TRP A 164 5.29 32.02 -8.46
N HIS A 165 6.13 31.00 -8.59
CA HIS A 165 7.58 31.12 -8.34
C HIS A 165 8.24 32.27 -9.11
N PRO A 166 8.17 32.32 -10.45
CA PRO A 166 8.86 33.37 -11.20
C PRO A 166 8.27 34.77 -10.96
N GLN A 167 6.96 34.87 -10.67
CA GLN A 167 6.29 36.15 -10.47
C GLN A 167 6.60 36.76 -9.09
N ILE A 168 6.68 35.92 -8.05
CA ILE A 168 7.08 36.37 -6.71
C ILE A 168 8.56 36.71 -6.68
N GLU A 169 9.42 35.96 -7.40
CA GLU A 169 10.85 36.27 -7.49
C GLU A 169 11.13 37.60 -8.20
N SER A 170 10.29 38.01 -9.16
CA SER A 170 10.41 39.30 -9.83
C SER A 170 9.77 40.46 -9.07
N ASP A 171 9.18 40.21 -7.89
CA ASP A 171 8.45 41.18 -7.05
C ASP A 171 7.35 41.95 -7.80
N ASN A 172 6.84 41.36 -8.90
CA ASN A 172 5.81 41.95 -9.75
C ASN A 172 4.72 40.92 -10.00
N TYR A 173 3.84 40.78 -9.02
CA TYR A 173 2.75 39.82 -9.05
C TYR A 173 1.48 40.36 -8.40
N ASP A 174 0.35 39.81 -8.80
CA ASP A 174 -0.94 40.15 -8.22
C ASP A 174 -1.14 39.37 -6.90
N HIS A 175 -1.01 40.08 -5.79
CA HIS A 175 -1.21 39.53 -4.45
C HIS A 175 -2.61 38.98 -4.24
N THR A 176 -3.63 39.65 -4.77
CA THR A 176 -5.03 39.25 -4.62
C THR A 176 -5.32 37.99 -5.42
N ALA A 177 -4.81 37.90 -6.65
CA ALA A 177 -4.91 36.69 -7.46
C ALA A 177 -4.17 35.50 -6.82
N PHE A 178 -2.97 35.71 -6.27
CA PHE A 178 -2.25 34.68 -5.52
C PHE A 178 -3.08 34.14 -4.35
N ARG A 179 -3.66 35.03 -3.54
CA ARG A 179 -4.46 34.63 -2.37
C ARG A 179 -5.74 33.91 -2.75
N LYS A 180 -6.41 34.34 -3.83
CA LYS A 180 -7.57 33.64 -4.36
C LYS A 180 -7.22 32.20 -4.78
N GLU A 181 -6.16 32.02 -5.56
CA GLU A 181 -5.73 30.69 -5.99
C GLU A 181 -5.19 29.83 -4.84
N LEU A 182 -4.59 30.45 -3.83
CA LEU A 182 -4.19 29.75 -2.60
C LEU A 182 -5.41 29.19 -1.88
N ASN A 183 -6.49 29.95 -1.75
CA ASN A 183 -7.73 29.47 -1.14
C ASN A 183 -8.37 28.33 -1.94
N GLU A 184 -8.32 28.40 -3.27
CA GLU A 184 -8.77 27.30 -4.14
C GLU A 184 -7.91 26.04 -3.95
N LEU A 185 -6.58 26.21 -3.84
CA LEU A 185 -5.67 25.11 -3.54
C LEU A 185 -5.91 24.53 -2.15
N GLN A 186 -6.26 25.37 -1.17
CA GLN A 186 -6.59 24.93 0.19
C GLN A 186 -7.81 24.02 0.20
N ALA A 187 -8.88 24.39 -0.51
CA ALA A 187 -10.05 23.54 -0.67
C ALA A 187 -9.69 22.16 -1.27
N ARG A 188 -8.84 22.14 -2.31
CA ARG A 188 -8.37 20.88 -2.92
C ARG A 188 -7.49 20.05 -1.99
N SER A 189 -6.71 20.70 -1.15
CA SER A 189 -5.85 20.01 -0.18
C SER A 189 -6.67 19.38 0.93
N THR A 190 -7.75 20.04 1.37
CA THR A 190 -8.72 19.48 2.32
C THR A 190 -9.43 18.25 1.74
N GLU A 191 -9.91 18.32 0.49
CA GLU A 191 -10.47 17.14 -0.22
C GLU A 191 -9.47 15.98 -0.28
N TYR A 192 -8.18 16.30 -0.47
CA TYR A 192 -7.13 15.29 -0.49
C TYR A 192 -6.82 14.72 0.91
N MET A 193 -6.91 15.52 1.97
CA MET A 193 -6.78 15.02 3.34
C MET A 193 -7.85 13.97 3.66
N GLU A 194 -9.10 14.16 3.22
CA GLU A 194 -10.15 13.15 3.37
C GLU A 194 -9.79 11.85 2.65
N THR A 195 -9.13 11.94 1.48
CA THR A 195 -8.62 10.75 0.77
C THR A 195 -7.54 10.03 1.58
N LEU A 196 -6.63 10.77 2.22
CA LEU A 196 -5.60 10.19 3.08
C LEU A 196 -6.19 9.58 4.35
N GLU A 197 -7.16 10.23 5.00
CA GLU A 197 -7.87 9.68 6.16
C GLU A 197 -8.51 8.34 5.83
N ASN A 198 -9.14 8.24 4.65
CA ASN A 198 -9.70 6.97 4.19
C ASN A 198 -8.62 5.89 4.00
N MET A 199 -7.41 6.24 3.55
CA MET A 199 -6.31 5.28 3.46
C MET A 199 -5.82 4.83 4.85
N ILE A 200 -5.75 5.76 5.82
CA ILE A 200 -5.26 5.50 7.17
C ILE A 200 -6.22 4.58 7.94
N TRP A 201 -7.53 4.88 7.88
CA TRP A 201 -8.54 4.27 8.73
C TRP A 201 -9.32 3.12 8.10
N GLN A 202 -8.98 2.70 6.87
CA GLN A 202 -9.60 1.52 6.24
C GLN A 202 -9.31 0.24 7.03
N LYS A 203 -10.38 -0.49 7.35
CA LYS A 203 -10.39 -1.78 8.07
C LYS A 203 -10.44 -2.96 7.12
#